data_AF-A0A830E4T9-F1
#
_entry.id   AF-A0A830E4T9-F1
#
_cell.length_a   1.000
_cell.length_b   1.000
_cell.length_c   1.000
_cell.angle_alpha   90.00
_cell.angle_beta   90.00
_cell.angle_gamma   90.00
#
_symmetry.space_group_name_H-M   'P 1'
#
loop_
_entity.id
_entity.type
_entity.pdbx_description
1 polymer ?
#
loop_
_entity_poly.entity_id
_entity_poly.type
_entity_poly.pdbx_seq_one_letter_code
_entity_poly.pdbx_strand_id
1 'polypeptide(L)'
;MGVLDWYELVIEFLREEVVDNPHYRVNIKRDGIFKFSTRDFHKWLVSRGLAMPGKVSASLRLAMYLPGALERLGLRLVARSHGAVTHYYIARWTQPQRAPQGMPHQASRGLGDRARVPRA
;
A
#
# COMPACT_ATOMS: atom_id res chain seq x y z
N MET A 1 -22.29 -22.59 -2.44
CA MET A 1 -21.07 -21.78 -2.27
C MET A 1 -20.64 -21.30 -3.64
N GLY A 2 -20.76 -20.00 -3.93
CA GLY A 2 -20.32 -19.44 -5.20
C GLY A 2 -18.79 -19.57 -5.29
N VAL A 3 -18.30 -20.09 -6.41
CA VAL A 3 -16.86 -20.15 -6.69
C VAL A 3 -16.37 -18.71 -6.74
N LEU A 4 -15.54 -18.29 -5.78
CA LEU A 4 -14.88 -16.99 -5.85
C LEU A 4 -14.05 -16.94 -7.15
N ASP A 5 -14.33 -15.96 -8.00
CA ASP A 5 -13.49 -15.71 -9.17
C ASP A 5 -12.10 -15.24 -8.72
N TRP A 6 -11.09 -15.43 -9.57
CA TRP A 6 -9.70 -15.10 -9.32
C TRP A 6 -9.49 -13.65 -8.88
N TYR A 7 -10.31 -12.72 -9.38
CA TYR A 7 -10.26 -11.32 -8.96
C TYR A 7 -10.58 -11.15 -7.46
N GLU A 8 -11.67 -11.77 -7.00
CA GLU A 8 -12.08 -11.73 -5.59
C GLU A 8 -11.08 -12.46 -4.69
N LEU A 9 -10.49 -13.55 -5.16
CA LEU A 9 -9.42 -14.25 -4.43
C LEU A 9 -8.19 -13.36 -4.20
N VAL A 10 -7.82 -12.53 -5.18
CA VAL A 10 -6.70 -11.59 -5.03
C VAL A 10 -7.07 -10.47 -4.06
N ILE A 11 -8.31 -9.99 -4.08
CA ILE A 11 -8.79 -8.98 -3.12
C ILE A 11 -8.78 -9.54 -1.70
N GLU A 12 -9.33 -10.74 -1.48
CA GLU A 12 -9.34 -11.38 -0.16
C GLU A 12 -7.93 -11.59 0.36
N PHE A 13 -7.02 -12.10 -0.47
CA PHE A 13 -5.62 -12.26 -0.10
C PHE A 13 -4.98 -10.93 0.34
N LEU A 14 -5.12 -9.87 -0.45
CA LEU A 14 -4.55 -8.57 -0.12
C LEU A 14 -5.20 -7.97 1.13
N ARG A 15 -6.51 -8.15 1.29
CA ARG A 15 -7.22 -7.68 2.46
C ARG A 15 -6.72 -8.38 3.72
N GLU A 16 -6.66 -9.70 3.72
CA GLU A 16 -6.24 -10.48 4.89
C GLU A 16 -4.76 -10.32 5.23
N GLU A 17 -3.88 -10.28 4.23
CA GLU A 17 -2.44 -10.26 4.47
C GLU A 17 -1.87 -8.85 4.62
N VAL A 18 -2.57 -7.82 4.10
CA VAL A 18 -2.07 -6.42 4.07
C VAL A 18 -2.97 -5.48 4.88
N VAL A 19 -4.29 -5.55 4.70
CA VAL A 19 -5.21 -4.55 5.29
C VAL A 19 -5.61 -4.90 6.72
N ASP A 20 -5.99 -6.16 6.94
CA ASP A 20 -6.63 -6.65 8.16
C ASP A 20 -5.64 -7.42 9.06
N ASN A 21 -4.37 -7.59 8.66
CA ASN A 21 -3.37 -8.33 9.44
C ASN A 21 -2.76 -7.46 10.56
N PRO A 22 -3.09 -7.65 11.84
CA PRO A 22 -2.47 -6.91 12.94
C PRO A 22 -1.02 -7.36 13.22
N HIS A 23 -0.62 -8.52 12.72
CA HIS A 23 0.68 -9.16 12.97
C HIS A 23 1.58 -9.25 11.74
N TYR A 24 1.18 -8.66 10.62
CA TYR A 24 2.01 -8.40 9.43
C TYR A 24 2.96 -9.57 9.07
N ARG A 25 2.40 -10.72 8.66
CA ARG A 25 3.23 -11.82 8.09
C ARG A 25 4.00 -11.38 6.83
N VAL A 26 3.51 -10.33 6.19
CA VAL A 26 4.17 -9.57 5.14
C VAL A 26 5.12 -8.54 5.77
N ASN A 27 6.42 -8.74 5.57
CA ASN A 27 7.51 -7.91 6.11
C ASN A 27 7.25 -6.41 5.85
N ILE A 28 6.82 -5.66 6.87
CA ILE A 28 6.71 -4.20 6.78
C ILE A 28 8.14 -3.66 6.78
N LYS A 29 8.53 -2.97 5.71
CA LYS A 29 9.69 -2.09 5.78
C LYS A 29 9.31 -0.86 6.61
N ARG A 30 10.29 -0.25 7.31
CA ARG A 30 10.12 0.92 8.21
C ARG A 30 9.27 2.09 7.67
N ASP A 31 8.99 2.12 6.37
CA ASP A 31 8.33 3.21 5.66
C ASP A 31 6.85 2.93 5.28
N GLY A 32 6.19 1.93 5.88
CA GLY A 32 4.79 1.61 5.55
C GLY A 32 4.62 0.92 4.20
N ILE A 33 5.69 0.25 3.72
CA ILE A 33 5.70 -0.55 2.50
C ILE A 33 5.59 -2.03 2.87
N PHE A 34 4.60 -2.69 2.30
CA PHE A 34 4.28 -4.10 2.45
C PHE A 34 4.91 -4.90 1.31
N LYS A 35 5.55 -6.02 1.63
CA LYS A 35 6.19 -6.93 0.65
C LYS A 35 5.58 -8.33 0.66
N PHE A 36 4.86 -8.70 -0.39
CA PHE A 36 4.42 -10.08 -0.60
C PHE A 36 4.97 -10.65 -1.91
N SER A 37 4.86 -11.96 -2.11
CA SER A 37 5.33 -12.63 -3.31
C SER A 37 4.26 -13.51 -3.95
N THR A 38 4.49 -13.93 -5.19
CA THR A 38 3.67 -14.95 -5.85
C THR A 38 3.63 -16.27 -5.06
N ARG A 39 4.67 -16.57 -4.29
CA ARG A 39 4.73 -17.76 -3.42
C ARG A 39 3.81 -17.60 -2.21
N ASP A 40 3.71 -16.40 -1.65
CA ASP A 40 2.84 -16.14 -0.49
C ASP A 40 1.38 -16.28 -0.88
N PHE A 41 0.99 -15.73 -2.04
CA PHE A 41 -0.34 -15.95 -2.61
C PHE A 41 -0.63 -17.43 -2.86
N HIS A 42 0.34 -18.18 -3.39
CA HIS A 42 0.18 -19.62 -3.59
C HIS A 42 -0.01 -20.37 -2.26
N LYS A 43 0.77 -20.06 -1.23
CA LYS A 43 0.61 -20.65 0.11
C LYS A 43 -0.76 -20.34 0.69
N TRP A 44 -1.25 -19.11 0.53
CA TRP A 44 -2.58 -18.71 1.00
C TRP A 44 -3.70 -19.51 0.30
N LEU A 45 -3.59 -19.72 -1.01
CA LEU A 45 -4.52 -20.60 -1.74
C LEU A 45 -4.47 -22.05 -1.23
N VAL A 46 -3.28 -22.59 -0.99
CA VAL A 46 -3.09 -23.96 -0.46
C VAL A 46 -3.70 -24.08 0.94
N SER A 47 -3.49 -23.10 1.83
CA SER A 47 -4.06 -23.15 3.19
C SER A 47 -5.58 -23.12 3.23
N ARG A 48 -6.21 -22.67 2.13
CA ARG A 48 -7.68 -22.63 1.98
C ARG A 48 -8.24 -23.80 1.17
N GLY A 49 -7.40 -24.74 0.75
CA GLY A 49 -7.80 -25.83 -0.13
C GLY A 49 -8.20 -25.38 -1.55
N LEU A 50 -7.79 -24.17 -1.95
CA LEU A 50 -8.16 -23.56 -3.25
C LEU A 50 -7.13 -23.82 -4.36
N ALA A 51 -5.92 -24.26 -4.00
CA ALA A 51 -4.88 -24.63 -4.96
C ALA A 51 -4.63 -26.15 -4.97
N MET A 52 -4.65 -26.75 -6.16
CA MET A 52 -4.11 -28.09 -6.39
C MET A 52 -2.59 -28.01 -6.60
N PRO A 53 -1.79 -28.94 -6.03
CA PRO A 53 -0.35 -29.00 -6.29
C PRO A 53 -0.06 -29.11 -7.79
N GLY A 54 0.87 -28.30 -8.31
CA GLY A 54 1.39 -28.44 -9.67
C GLY A 54 0.70 -27.65 -10.78
N LYS A 55 -0.33 -26.83 -10.51
CA LYS A 55 -0.93 -25.99 -11.57
C LYS A 55 -0.29 -24.60 -11.65
N VAL A 56 0.37 -24.34 -12.77
CA VAL A 56 0.48 -23.01 -13.39
C VAL A 56 -0.97 -22.46 -13.42
N SER A 57 -1.35 -21.38 -12.75
CA SER A 57 -0.78 -20.06 -12.93
C SER A 57 -1.18 -19.07 -11.81
N ALA A 58 -1.15 -19.46 -10.53
CA ALA A 58 -1.43 -18.53 -9.41
C ALA A 58 -0.63 -17.21 -9.55
N SER A 59 0.61 -17.29 -10.02
CA SER A 59 1.45 -16.13 -10.35
C SER A 59 0.90 -15.26 -11.50
N LEU A 60 0.38 -15.89 -12.57
CA LEU A 60 -0.20 -15.17 -13.72
C LEU A 60 -1.53 -14.52 -13.35
N ARG A 61 -2.40 -15.27 -12.64
CA ARG A 61 -3.68 -14.77 -12.14
C ARG A 61 -3.46 -13.60 -11.19
N LEU A 62 -2.52 -13.74 -10.26
CA LEU A 62 -2.11 -12.64 -9.39
C LEU A 62 -1.63 -11.44 -10.22
N ALA A 63 -0.70 -11.63 -11.16
CA ALA A 63 -0.20 -10.53 -11.98
C ALA A 63 -1.30 -9.84 -12.82
N MET A 64 -2.29 -10.59 -13.28
CA MET A 64 -3.40 -10.09 -14.10
C MET A 64 -4.39 -9.26 -13.29
N TYR A 65 -4.75 -9.70 -12.09
CA TYR A 65 -5.79 -9.07 -11.28
C TYR A 65 -5.24 -8.10 -10.22
N LEU A 66 -3.95 -8.15 -9.92
CA LEU A 66 -3.33 -7.30 -8.92
C LEU A 66 -3.56 -5.80 -9.15
N PRO A 67 -3.43 -5.24 -10.37
CA PRO A 67 -3.66 -3.80 -10.57
C PRO A 67 -5.05 -3.34 -10.13
N GLY A 68 -6.11 -4.04 -10.57
CA GLY A 68 -7.48 -3.71 -10.20
C GLY A 68 -7.82 -4.00 -8.74
N ALA A 69 -7.18 -5.01 -8.13
CA ALA A 69 -7.38 -5.30 -6.72
C ALA A 69 -6.71 -4.25 -5.82
N LEU A 70 -5.54 -3.74 -6.21
CA LEU A 70 -4.87 -2.64 -5.52
C LEU A 70 -5.71 -1.36 -5.55
N GLU A 71 -6.25 -1.00 -6.73
CA GLU A 71 -7.14 0.15 -6.88
C GLU A 71 -8.35 0.06 -5.95
N ARG A 72 -9.02 -1.09 -5.93
CA ARG A 72 -10.21 -1.33 -5.10
C ARG A 72 -9.92 -1.24 -3.59
N LEU A 73 -8.72 -1.61 -3.17
CA LEU A 73 -8.30 -1.57 -1.77
C LEU A 73 -7.61 -0.25 -1.35
N GLY A 74 -7.49 0.71 -2.27
CA GLY A 74 -6.75 1.96 -2.00
C GLY A 74 -5.27 1.69 -1.70
N LEU A 75 -4.67 0.74 -2.41
CA LEU A 75 -3.27 0.38 -2.32
C LEU A 75 -2.53 0.79 -3.60
N ARG A 76 -1.23 1.02 -3.50
CA ARG A 76 -0.39 1.38 -4.65
C ARG A 76 0.80 0.46 -4.77
N LEU A 77 1.08 -0.01 -5.98
CA LEU A 77 2.32 -0.72 -6.28
C LEU A 77 3.49 0.27 -6.30
N VAL A 78 4.47 0.04 -5.43
CA VAL A 78 5.68 0.85 -5.27
C VAL A 78 6.82 0.29 -6.10
N ALA A 79 7.01 -1.02 -6.07
CA ALA A 79 8.05 -1.69 -6.83
C ALA A 79 7.69 -3.14 -7.13
N ARG A 80 8.32 -3.67 -8.17
CA ARG A 80 8.25 -5.09 -8.54
C ARG A 80 9.66 -5.59 -8.82
N SER A 81 10.00 -6.74 -8.25
CA SER A 81 11.26 -7.42 -8.54
C SER A 81 10.95 -8.76 -9.19
N HIS A 82 11.59 -9.02 -10.33
CA HIS A 82 11.44 -10.24 -11.11
C HIS A 82 12.60 -11.19 -10.83
N GLY A 83 12.27 -12.47 -10.76
CA GLY A 83 13.18 -13.60 -10.53
C GLY A 83 12.36 -14.89 -10.56
N ALA A 84 12.88 -15.98 -10.00
CA ALA A 84 12.11 -17.23 -9.86
C ALA A 84 10.82 -17.04 -9.04
N VAL A 85 10.81 -16.07 -8.14
CA VAL A 85 9.63 -15.62 -7.38
C VAL A 85 9.49 -14.12 -7.58
N THR A 86 8.32 -13.69 -8.08
CA THR A 86 8.04 -12.25 -8.24
C THR A 86 7.66 -11.67 -6.88
N HIS A 87 8.32 -10.58 -6.51
CA HIS A 87 8.03 -9.84 -5.29
C HIS A 87 7.32 -8.53 -5.63
N TYR A 88 6.28 -8.22 -4.87
CA TYR A 88 5.50 -7.01 -4.97
C TYR A 88 5.68 -6.19 -3.70
N TYR A 89 5.98 -4.90 -3.89
CA TYR A 89 6.09 -3.93 -2.82
C TYR A 89 4.94 -2.96 -2.98
N ILE A 90 4.03 -2.91 -2.02
CA ILE A 90 2.84 -2.07 -2.07
C ILE A 90 2.80 -1.14 -0.87
N ALA A 91 2.20 0.03 -1.01
CA ALA A 91 1.96 0.96 0.08
C ALA A 91 0.46 1.24 0.16
N ARG A 92 -0.04 1.50 1.38
CA ARG A 92 -1.39 2.03 1.53
C ARG A 92 -1.41 3.43 0.95
N TRP A 93 -2.43 3.76 0.19
CA TRP A 93 -2.67 5.14 -0.22
C TRP A 93 -3.07 5.93 1.03
N THR A 94 -2.09 6.45 1.76
CA THR A 94 -2.34 7.64 2.56
C THR A 94 -2.58 8.74 1.55
N GLN A 95 -3.84 9.11 1.34
CA GLN A 95 -4.18 10.40 0.74
C GLN A 95 -3.23 11.40 1.41
N PRO A 96 -2.46 12.21 0.65
CA PRO A 96 -1.63 13.21 1.30
C PRO A 96 -2.59 13.94 2.22
N GLN A 97 -2.37 13.84 3.53
CA GLN A 97 -3.14 14.62 4.49
C GLN A 97 -2.99 16.02 3.95
N ARG A 98 -4.06 16.56 3.36
CA ARG A 98 -4.10 17.94 2.95
C ARG A 98 -3.90 18.66 4.27
N ALA A 99 -2.67 19.10 4.53
CA ALA A 99 -2.35 19.89 5.70
C ALA A 99 -3.47 20.93 5.78
N PRO A 100 -4.19 21.05 6.92
CA PRO A 100 -5.39 21.86 6.99
C PRO A 100 -5.10 23.22 6.36
N GLN A 101 -5.63 23.41 5.15
CA GLN A 101 -5.33 24.53 4.29
C GLN A 101 -6.24 25.65 4.79
N GLY A 102 -5.84 26.27 5.90
CA GLY A 102 -6.69 27.20 6.61
C GLY A 102 -6.24 27.46 8.04
N MET A 103 -4.98 27.82 8.25
CA MET A 103 -4.73 28.82 9.28
C MET A 103 -4.58 30.15 8.55
N PRO A 104 -5.50 31.12 8.74
CA PRO A 104 -5.25 32.48 8.31
C PRO A 104 -3.99 32.93 9.04
N HIS A 105 -2.91 33.15 8.28
CA HIS A 105 -1.78 33.94 8.74
C HIS A 105 -2.37 35.31 9.09
N GLN A 106 -2.66 35.50 10.36
CA GLN A 106 -3.00 36.80 10.89
C GLN A 106 -1.74 37.65 10.64
N ALA A 107 -1.83 38.47 9.60
CA ALA A 107 -0.80 39.42 9.28
C ALA A 107 -0.66 40.36 10.48
N SER A 108 0.35 40.10 11.31
CA SER A 108 0.87 41.11 12.22
C SER A 108 1.57 42.16 11.35
N ARG A 109 0.77 43.05 10.75
CA ARG A 109 1.19 44.39 10.35
C ARG A 109 1.52 45.16 11.63
N GLY A 110 2.68 44.86 12.21
CA GLY A 110 3.38 45.75 13.13
C GLY A 110 4.38 46.56 12.33
N LEU A 111 3.95 47.75 11.89
CA LEU A 111 4.84 48.87 11.60
C LEU A 111 5.84 48.96 12.78
N GLY A 112 7.15 48.91 12.58
CA GLY A 112 7.90 49.95 11.89
C GLY A 112 8.51 50.90 12.91
N ASP A 113 9.38 50.42 13.79
CA ASP A 113 10.25 51.30 14.60
C ASP A 113 11.72 50.95 14.35
N ARG A 114 12.23 51.63 13.33
CA ARG A 114 13.60 51.59 12.85
C ARG A 114 14.43 52.46 13.79
N ALA A 115 14.92 51.87 14.88
CA ALA A 115 15.87 52.56 15.75
C ALA A 115 17.18 52.85 14.99
N ARG A 116 17.40 54.12 14.64
CA ARG A 116 18.71 54.65 14.22
C ARG A 116 18.87 56.12 14.65
N VAL A 117 19.48 56.29 15.85
CA VAL A 117 20.44 57.31 16.39
C VAL A 117 20.30 58.80 15.97
N PRO A 118 20.62 59.75 16.88
CA PRO A 118 22.01 60.24 16.89
C PRO A 118 22.62 60.55 18.27
N ARG A 119 23.95 60.60 18.19
CA ARG A 119 25.00 60.94 19.14
C ARG A 119 24.88 62.41 19.60
N ALA A 120 25.02 62.65 20.91
CA ALA A 120 25.41 63.92 21.52
C ALA A 120 26.36 63.60 22.68
#